data_AF-A0A917GBJ0-F1
#
_entry.id   AF-A0A917GBJ0-F1
#
_cell.length_a   1.000
_cell.length_b   1.000
_cell.length_c   1.000
_cell.angle_alpha   90.00
_cell.angle_beta   90.00
_cell.angle_gamma   90.00
#
_symmetry.space_group_name_H-M   'P 1'
#
loop_
_entity.id
_entity.type
_entity.pdbx_description
1 polymer ?
#
loop_
_entity_poly.entity_id
_entity_poly.type
_entity_poly.pdbx_seq_one_letter_code
_entity_poly.pdbx_strand_id
1 'polypeptide(L)'
;MYKSLVYIPILLIITVFSCKDKNTLGTQNSPNHEQNKIIFKVDERTEFFRTIFNLAVQEDLPADIAPCKTEYLTQINSYFEPFKNHALLKYIYDHETMGIDFPTIGLMYDTLENFEMDTIYSKEFPIYGVSKQDMDSMRPLLIDFYTKTDFKSFYNNSKAYYEKAVENVQMQLDKEQLFNTITNFYQGEENGMELIVIVELTNNANNKAVSYYDKYNPKKRAVIVANICDDPNEPTAQNTILELDNNLKARIYHEASHLYTDKLLDKYIGELDQYQPICDDCNDVELKDKVDHLIVYPLQELISYREFGKHDGHDFYLNKCQDVRKDIYIKLSEYHPEDGIPFEETYEACINLIQLSASEK
;
A
#
# COMPACT_ATOMS: atom_id res chain seq x y z
N MET A 1 25.08 88.82 19.25
CA MET A 1 25.25 88.13 20.55
C MET A 1 24.32 86.93 20.57
N TYR A 2 24.89 85.72 20.73
CA TYR A 2 24.33 84.48 21.30
C TYR A 2 22.81 84.21 21.13
N LYS A 3 22.37 83.07 20.58
CA LYS A 3 22.73 81.70 20.96
C LYS A 3 22.43 80.69 19.84
N SER A 4 23.30 79.69 19.76
CA SER A 4 23.14 78.43 19.04
C SER A 4 22.51 77.36 19.95
N LEU A 5 22.30 76.19 19.34
CA LEU A 5 21.83 74.88 19.85
C LEU A 5 20.35 74.55 19.59
N VAL A 6 20.00 73.76 18.56
CA VAL A 6 20.37 72.36 18.17
C VAL A 6 19.38 71.36 18.76
N TYR A 7 18.60 70.76 17.85
CA TYR A 7 17.82 69.54 17.99
C TYR A 7 18.71 68.33 18.33
N ILE A 8 18.19 67.35 19.07
CA ILE A 8 18.39 65.89 18.87
C ILE A 8 17.54 65.11 19.90
N PRO A 9 17.12 63.86 19.59
CA PRO A 9 15.81 63.31 19.91
C PRO A 9 15.79 62.45 21.19
N ILE A 10 14.57 62.08 21.56
CA ILE A 10 14.18 61.24 22.69
C ILE A 10 14.91 59.88 22.63
N LEU A 11 15.71 59.63 23.65
CA LEU A 11 16.39 58.38 23.95
C LEU A 11 15.39 57.42 24.62
N LEU A 12 15.11 56.28 23.99
CA LEU A 12 14.32 55.19 24.55
C LEU A 12 15.22 54.39 25.52
N ILE A 13 15.03 54.60 26.82
CA ILE A 13 15.75 53.88 27.87
C ILE A 13 15.04 52.53 28.12
N ILE A 14 15.77 51.46 27.83
CA ILE A 14 15.47 50.08 28.17
C ILE A 14 15.46 49.95 29.69
N THR A 15 14.34 49.50 30.26
CA THR A 15 14.30 49.00 31.64
C THR A 15 14.24 47.47 31.60
N VAL A 16 15.35 46.86 31.99
CA VAL A 16 15.46 45.43 32.26
C VAL A 16 14.87 45.19 33.65
N PHE A 17 13.65 44.67 33.72
CA PHE A 17 13.16 44.03 34.95
C PHE A 17 13.32 42.52 34.79
N SER A 18 14.40 42.02 35.41
CA SER A 18 14.57 40.62 35.74
C SER A 18 13.68 40.31 36.94
N CYS A 19 12.52 39.69 36.69
CA CYS A 19 11.79 38.94 37.71
C CYS A 19 12.00 37.45 37.48
N LYS A 20 12.58 36.87 38.52
CA LYS A 20 13.02 35.50 38.66
C LYS A 20 11.85 34.66 39.13
N ASP A 21 11.05 34.15 38.19
CA ASP A 21 10.13 33.04 38.49
C ASP A 21 10.73 31.74 37.98
N LYS A 22 11.12 30.89 38.94
CA LYS A 22 11.40 29.48 38.71
C LYS A 22 10.08 28.80 38.35
N ASN A 23 9.70 28.84 37.09
CA ASN A 23 8.85 27.82 36.52
C ASN A 23 9.73 26.89 35.71
N THR A 24 10.05 25.76 36.35
CA THR A 24 10.39 24.53 35.68
C THR A 24 9.23 24.21 34.72
N LEU A 25 9.28 24.74 33.49
CA LEU A 25 8.57 24.11 32.38
C LEU A 25 9.29 22.78 32.22
N GLY A 26 8.77 21.77 32.91
CA GLY A 26 8.86 20.42 32.41
C GLY A 26 8.37 20.51 30.97
N THR A 27 9.24 20.20 30.03
CA THR A 27 8.84 19.75 28.72
C THR A 27 7.86 18.61 29.00
N GLN A 28 6.56 18.93 29.00
CA GLN A 28 5.57 17.92 28.74
C GLN A 28 5.96 17.46 27.34
N ASN A 29 6.69 16.34 27.28
CA ASN A 29 6.65 15.49 26.13
C ASN A 29 5.16 15.23 25.92
N SER A 30 4.54 16.02 25.03
CA SER A 30 3.31 15.59 24.40
C SER A 30 3.58 14.15 23.97
N PRO A 31 2.67 13.20 24.26
CA PRO A 31 2.81 11.87 23.68
C PRO A 31 3.10 12.08 22.20
N ASN A 32 4.22 11.52 21.75
CA ASN A 32 4.66 11.62 20.37
C ASN A 32 3.59 10.87 19.56
N HIS A 33 2.50 11.56 19.20
CA HIS A 33 1.44 10.98 18.40
C HIS A 33 2.06 10.75 17.03
N GLU A 34 2.41 9.49 16.75
CA GLU A 34 2.87 9.08 15.44
C GLU A 34 1.80 9.46 14.42
N GLN A 35 2.18 10.27 13.44
CA GLN A 35 1.26 10.73 12.40
C GLN A 35 0.94 9.57 11.46
N ASN A 36 -0.31 9.51 11.01
CA ASN A 36 -0.69 8.59 9.95
C ASN A 36 0.00 8.96 8.63
N LYS A 37 0.41 7.96 7.85
CA LYS A 37 1.23 8.20 6.64
C LYS A 37 1.05 7.13 5.56
N ILE A 38 1.30 7.56 4.32
CA ILE A 38 1.48 6.68 3.17
C ILE A 38 2.97 6.70 2.82
N ILE A 39 3.57 5.52 2.68
CA ILE A 39 5.00 5.37 2.37
C ILE A 39 5.14 4.66 1.03
N PHE A 40 5.72 5.33 0.05
CA PHE A 40 6.17 4.69 -1.19
C PHE A 40 7.61 4.23 -1.08
N LYS A 41 7.88 2.98 -1.47
CA LYS A 41 9.25 2.46 -1.53
C LYS A 41 9.40 1.33 -2.55
N VAL A 42 10.61 1.16 -3.05
CA VAL A 42 11.07 -0.11 -3.63
C VAL A 42 11.76 -0.90 -2.52
N ASP A 43 11.20 -2.03 -2.10
CA ASP A 43 11.76 -2.86 -1.02
C ASP A 43 12.82 -3.81 -1.60
N GLU A 44 14.02 -3.84 -1.00
CA GLU A 44 15.12 -4.70 -1.47
C GLU A 44 14.71 -6.18 -1.55
N ARG A 45 13.86 -6.62 -0.63
CA ARG A 45 13.46 -8.03 -0.55
C ARG A 45 12.54 -8.39 -1.71
N THR A 46 11.54 -7.57 -2.03
CA THR A 46 10.71 -7.80 -3.21
C THR A 46 11.50 -7.60 -4.50
N GLU A 47 12.41 -6.62 -4.55
CA GLU A 47 13.26 -6.38 -5.72
C GLU A 47 14.15 -7.59 -6.03
N PHE A 48 14.75 -8.21 -5.01
CA PHE A 48 15.55 -9.43 -5.15
C PHE A 48 14.71 -10.57 -5.71
N PHE A 49 13.58 -10.88 -5.07
CA PHE A 49 12.74 -12.00 -5.48
C PHE A 49 12.07 -11.77 -6.85
N ARG A 50 11.70 -10.52 -7.19
CA ARG A 50 11.16 -10.16 -8.50
C ARG A 50 12.23 -10.30 -9.59
N THR A 51 13.46 -9.88 -9.31
CA THR A 51 14.59 -10.04 -10.23
C THR A 51 14.84 -11.50 -10.56
N ILE A 52 15.00 -12.37 -9.55
CA ILE A 52 15.27 -13.81 -9.79
C ILE A 52 14.08 -14.50 -10.46
N PHE A 53 12.84 -14.12 -10.15
CA PHE A 53 11.66 -14.64 -10.82
C PHE A 53 11.69 -14.27 -12.30
N ASN A 54 11.82 -12.98 -12.62
CA ASN A 54 11.84 -12.50 -14.00
C ASN A 54 12.96 -13.16 -14.81
N LEU A 55 14.17 -13.29 -14.25
CA LEU A 55 15.28 -13.98 -14.91
C LEU A 55 15.00 -15.47 -15.15
N ALA A 56 14.31 -16.14 -14.22
CA ALA A 56 13.98 -17.56 -14.34
C ALA A 56 12.97 -17.83 -15.46
N VAL A 57 11.96 -16.95 -15.63
CA VAL A 57 10.83 -17.18 -16.55
C VAL A 57 10.85 -16.30 -17.81
N GLN A 58 11.87 -15.46 -18.02
CA GLN A 58 11.92 -14.45 -19.08
C GLN A 58 11.59 -14.95 -20.49
N GLU A 59 11.92 -16.21 -20.81
CA GLU A 59 11.71 -16.79 -22.15
C GLU A 59 10.27 -17.27 -22.37
N ASP A 60 9.52 -17.50 -21.29
CA ASP A 60 8.18 -18.09 -21.31
C ASP A 60 7.08 -17.14 -20.82
N LEU A 61 7.43 -15.93 -20.36
CA LEU A 61 6.44 -14.95 -19.94
C LEU A 61 5.59 -14.49 -21.13
N PRO A 62 4.24 -14.56 -21.02
CA PRO A 62 3.34 -13.91 -21.96
C PRO A 62 3.66 -12.42 -22.11
N ALA A 63 3.50 -11.91 -23.33
CA ALA A 63 3.87 -10.54 -23.66
C ALA A 63 3.16 -9.51 -22.78
N ASP A 64 1.90 -9.75 -22.41
CA ASP A 64 1.05 -8.87 -21.59
C ASP A 64 1.46 -8.80 -20.12
N ILE A 65 2.27 -9.73 -19.61
CA ILE A 65 2.81 -9.70 -18.24
C ILE A 65 4.33 -9.58 -18.18
N ALA A 66 5.00 -9.56 -19.32
CA ALA A 66 6.43 -9.34 -19.41
C ALA A 66 6.80 -7.93 -18.90
N PRO A 67 7.95 -7.75 -18.22
CA PRO A 67 8.34 -6.45 -17.70
C PRO A 67 8.42 -5.38 -18.79
N CYS A 68 7.91 -4.17 -18.48
CA CYS A 68 7.94 -3.04 -19.41
C CYS A 68 9.38 -2.68 -19.80
N LYS A 69 9.63 -2.40 -21.08
CA LYS A 69 10.94 -1.93 -21.53
C LYS A 69 11.26 -0.56 -20.95
N THR A 70 12.27 -0.53 -20.09
CA THR A 70 12.80 0.66 -19.42
C THR A 70 14.33 0.64 -19.41
N GLU A 71 14.94 1.79 -19.11
CA GLU A 71 16.39 1.86 -18.84
C GLU A 71 16.78 0.94 -17.68
N TYR A 72 15.91 0.82 -16.66
CA TYR A 72 16.14 -0.04 -15.51
C TYR A 72 16.07 -1.53 -15.84
N LEU A 73 15.11 -1.97 -16.66
CA LEU A 73 15.07 -3.34 -17.16
C LEU A 73 16.33 -3.67 -17.97
N THR A 74 16.79 -2.72 -18.79
CA THR A 74 18.06 -2.86 -19.55
C THR A 74 19.25 -3.03 -18.61
N GLN A 75 19.29 -2.27 -17.51
CA GLN A 75 20.32 -2.38 -16.47
C GLN A 75 20.28 -3.75 -15.78
N ILE A 76 19.10 -4.23 -15.37
CA ILE A 76 18.91 -5.57 -14.79
C ILE A 76 19.45 -6.63 -15.75
N ASN A 77 18.93 -6.66 -16.98
CA ASN A 77 19.31 -7.70 -17.95
C ASN A 77 20.81 -7.69 -18.21
N SER A 78 21.42 -6.51 -18.36
CA SER A 78 22.87 -6.39 -18.58
C SER A 78 23.70 -6.83 -17.38
N TYR A 79 23.25 -6.50 -16.15
CA TYR A 79 23.97 -6.84 -14.93
C TYR A 79 23.91 -8.34 -14.62
N PHE A 80 22.74 -8.96 -14.80
CA PHE A 80 22.51 -10.35 -14.42
C PHE A 80 22.74 -11.37 -15.54
N GLU A 81 22.98 -10.95 -16.79
CA GLU A 81 23.28 -11.83 -17.93
C GLU A 81 24.36 -12.90 -17.63
N PRO A 82 25.49 -12.60 -16.94
CA PRO A 82 26.49 -13.61 -16.61
C PRO A 82 25.98 -14.74 -15.70
N PHE A 83 24.85 -14.54 -15.03
CA PHE A 83 24.27 -15.44 -14.02
C PHE A 83 23.00 -16.16 -14.51
N LYS A 84 22.61 -16.02 -15.78
CA LYS A 84 21.38 -16.61 -16.32
C LYS A 84 21.28 -18.14 -16.21
N ASN A 85 22.40 -18.83 -16.03
CA ASN A 85 22.47 -20.28 -15.85
C ASN A 85 22.61 -20.70 -14.37
N HIS A 86 22.37 -19.79 -13.42
CA HIS A 86 22.49 -20.11 -12.01
C HIS A 86 21.43 -21.13 -11.56
N ALA A 87 21.82 -22.07 -10.70
CA ALA A 87 20.94 -23.16 -10.25
C ALA A 87 19.66 -22.67 -9.55
N LEU A 88 19.70 -21.49 -8.91
CA LEU A 88 18.52 -20.83 -8.34
C LEU A 88 17.44 -20.56 -9.38
N LEU A 89 17.82 -20.04 -10.56
CA LEU A 89 16.86 -19.68 -11.60
C LEU A 89 16.16 -20.92 -12.14
N LYS A 90 16.92 -22.01 -12.34
CA LYS A 90 16.35 -23.31 -12.69
C LYS A 90 15.41 -23.85 -11.61
N TYR A 91 15.78 -23.73 -10.33
CA TYR A 91 14.93 -24.18 -9.23
C TYR A 91 13.57 -23.47 -9.25
N ILE A 92 13.57 -22.15 -9.44
CA ILE A 92 12.33 -21.34 -9.53
C ILE A 92 11.52 -21.75 -10.75
N TYR A 93 12.17 -21.87 -11.91
CA TYR A 93 11.52 -22.23 -13.17
C TYR A 93 10.83 -23.61 -13.11
N ASP A 94 11.48 -24.60 -12.51
CA ASP A 94 10.96 -25.95 -12.41
C ASP A 94 9.88 -26.11 -11.30
N HIS A 95 9.66 -25.10 -10.45
CA HIS A 95 8.76 -25.22 -9.30
C HIS A 95 7.31 -24.97 -9.68
N GLU A 96 6.46 -25.99 -9.55
CA GLU A 96 5.08 -26.01 -10.07
C GLU A 96 4.19 -24.85 -9.57
N THR A 97 4.45 -24.33 -8.37
CA THR A 97 3.61 -23.34 -7.69
C THR A 97 4.22 -21.95 -7.57
N MET A 98 5.49 -21.74 -7.96
CA MET A 98 6.13 -20.43 -7.87
C MET A 98 5.70 -19.55 -9.06
N GLY A 99 4.51 -18.97 -8.94
CA GLY A 99 3.92 -18.11 -9.97
C GLY A 99 4.27 -16.63 -9.83
N ILE A 100 3.54 -15.79 -10.55
CA ILE A 100 3.76 -14.33 -10.65
C ILE A 100 3.77 -13.58 -9.31
N ASP A 101 3.11 -14.13 -8.30
CA ASP A 101 3.00 -13.57 -6.95
C ASP A 101 4.14 -14.00 -6.02
N PHE A 102 4.97 -14.97 -6.43
CA PHE A 102 6.11 -15.49 -5.66
C PHE A 102 7.00 -14.37 -5.09
N PRO A 103 7.30 -13.27 -5.82
CA PRO A 103 8.13 -12.19 -5.28
C PRO A 103 7.66 -11.55 -3.98
N THR A 104 6.37 -11.64 -3.67
CA THR A 104 5.80 -11.15 -2.41
C THR A 104 6.39 -11.84 -1.19
N ILE A 105 6.88 -13.07 -1.31
CA ILE A 105 7.48 -13.80 -0.18
C ILE A 105 8.77 -13.16 0.32
N GLY A 106 9.41 -12.28 -0.48
CA GLY A 106 10.58 -11.52 -0.04
C GLY A 106 10.28 -10.74 1.25
N LEU A 107 9.06 -10.24 1.40
CA LEU A 107 8.62 -9.51 2.60
C LEU A 107 8.49 -10.39 3.85
N MET A 108 8.55 -11.72 3.71
CA MET A 108 8.58 -12.69 4.81
C MET A 108 10.00 -12.99 5.31
N TYR A 109 11.00 -12.22 4.85
CA TYR A 109 12.37 -12.26 5.34
C TYR A 109 12.69 -11.01 6.16
N ASP A 110 13.38 -11.20 7.28
CA ASP A 110 13.91 -10.12 8.11
C ASP A 110 15.12 -9.47 7.43
N THR A 111 15.98 -10.30 6.83
CA THR A 111 17.21 -9.87 6.15
C THR A 111 17.58 -10.82 5.02
N LEU A 112 18.21 -10.28 3.97
CA LEU A 112 18.72 -11.03 2.83
C LEU A 112 20.18 -11.47 3.00
N GLU A 113 20.91 -10.98 4.02
CA GLU A 113 22.33 -11.35 4.21
C GLU A 113 22.51 -12.85 4.50
N ASN A 114 21.58 -13.42 5.27
CA ASN A 114 21.54 -14.83 5.62
C ASN A 114 20.20 -15.50 5.25
N PHE A 115 19.27 -14.75 4.64
CA PHE A 115 17.90 -15.19 4.35
C PHE A 115 17.20 -15.76 5.60
N GLU A 116 17.31 -15.02 6.70
CA GLU A 116 16.55 -15.25 7.92
C GLU A 116 15.09 -14.84 7.71
N MET A 117 14.20 -15.77 8.01
CA MET A 117 12.75 -15.61 7.81
C MET A 117 12.13 -14.92 9.01
N ASP A 118 11.22 -13.99 8.74
CA ASP A 118 10.38 -13.39 9.75
C ASP A 118 9.49 -14.48 10.39
N THR A 119 9.56 -14.62 11.71
CA THR A 119 8.85 -15.69 12.45
C THR A 119 7.32 -15.54 12.45
N ILE A 120 6.82 -14.34 12.16
CA ILE A 120 5.40 -14.02 12.09
C ILE A 120 4.92 -14.25 10.65
N TYR A 121 5.54 -13.61 9.66
CA TYR A 121 5.06 -13.61 8.27
C TYR A 121 5.38 -14.90 7.51
N SER A 122 6.43 -15.65 7.87
CA SER A 122 6.75 -16.93 7.22
C SER A 122 5.65 -18.00 7.35
N LYS A 123 4.67 -17.81 8.24
CA LYS A 123 3.48 -18.68 8.34
C LYS A 123 2.57 -18.56 7.12
N GLU A 124 2.71 -17.50 6.34
CA GLU A 124 1.85 -17.19 5.18
C GLU A 124 2.40 -17.75 3.87
N PHE A 125 3.56 -18.42 3.88
CA PHE A 125 4.11 -19.10 2.70
C PHE A 125 3.08 -19.95 1.92
N PRO A 126 2.20 -20.74 2.58
CA PRO A 126 1.22 -21.56 1.86
C PRO A 126 0.26 -20.77 0.96
N ILE A 127 -0.04 -19.51 1.29
CA ILE A 127 -0.89 -18.63 0.44
C ILE A 127 -0.23 -18.37 -0.92
N TYR A 128 1.10 -18.46 -0.99
CA TYR A 128 1.89 -18.30 -2.20
C TYR A 128 2.33 -19.64 -2.79
N GLY A 129 1.67 -20.74 -2.40
CA GLY A 129 1.91 -22.07 -2.93
C GLY A 129 3.26 -22.68 -2.53
N VAL A 130 3.98 -22.10 -1.58
CA VAL A 130 5.29 -22.60 -1.12
C VAL A 130 5.22 -23.03 0.34
N SER A 131 6.00 -24.03 0.69
CA SER A 131 6.15 -24.47 2.07
C SER A 131 7.45 -23.93 2.68
N LYS A 132 7.53 -23.94 4.01
CA LYS A 132 8.79 -23.64 4.71
C LYS A 132 9.93 -24.59 4.27
N GLN A 133 9.61 -25.84 3.95
CA GLN A 133 10.60 -26.82 3.48
C GLN A 133 11.16 -26.45 2.11
N ASP A 134 10.32 -25.94 1.20
CA ASP A 134 10.75 -25.46 -0.11
C ASP A 134 11.72 -24.29 0.05
N MET A 135 11.37 -23.37 0.95
CA MET A 135 12.19 -22.19 1.24
C MET A 135 13.50 -22.54 1.97
N ASP A 136 13.49 -23.51 2.87
CA ASP A 136 14.72 -24.02 3.52
C ASP A 136 15.62 -24.73 2.51
N SER A 137 15.05 -25.45 1.54
CA SER A 137 15.78 -26.12 0.45
C SER A 137 16.40 -25.13 -0.54
N MET A 138 15.70 -24.02 -0.80
CA MET A 138 16.16 -22.95 -1.70
C MET A 138 17.16 -21.99 -1.02
N ARG A 139 17.17 -21.90 0.33
CA ARG A 139 18.02 -20.95 1.09
C ARG A 139 19.50 -20.95 0.66
N PRO A 140 20.19 -22.09 0.49
CA PRO A 140 21.59 -22.08 0.04
C PRO A 140 21.77 -21.46 -1.35
N LEU A 141 20.81 -21.67 -2.26
CA LEU A 141 20.81 -21.11 -3.61
C LEU A 141 20.55 -19.60 -3.60
N LEU A 142 19.68 -19.12 -2.71
CA LEU A 142 19.41 -17.70 -2.50
C LEU A 142 20.67 -16.98 -1.99
N ILE A 143 21.33 -17.52 -0.96
CA ILE A 143 22.58 -16.98 -0.41
C ILE A 143 23.67 -16.94 -1.48
N ASP A 144 23.85 -18.03 -2.24
CA ASP A 144 24.86 -18.13 -3.29
C ASP A 144 24.62 -17.12 -4.41
N PHE A 145 23.37 -16.98 -4.88
CA PHE A 145 23.04 -16.00 -5.93
C PHE A 145 23.22 -14.56 -5.42
N TYR A 146 22.68 -14.23 -4.25
CA TYR A 146 22.78 -12.89 -3.66
C TYR A 146 24.25 -12.46 -3.48
N THR A 147 25.11 -13.40 -3.05
CA THR A 147 26.54 -13.16 -2.86
C THR A 147 27.29 -13.04 -4.19
N LYS A 148 27.10 -13.99 -5.11
CA LYS A 148 27.83 -14.02 -6.40
C LYS A 148 27.48 -12.84 -7.31
N THR A 149 26.23 -12.41 -7.25
CA THR A 149 25.76 -11.24 -8.00
C THR A 149 26.07 -9.94 -7.29
N ASP A 150 26.55 -9.94 -6.05
CA ASP A 150 26.70 -8.73 -5.23
C ASP A 150 25.41 -7.88 -5.24
N PHE A 151 24.26 -8.55 -5.05
CA PHE A 151 22.95 -7.93 -5.21
C PHE A 151 22.75 -6.72 -4.32
N LYS A 152 23.30 -6.74 -3.10
CA LYS A 152 23.26 -5.58 -2.19
C LYS A 152 23.84 -4.33 -2.85
N SER A 153 24.98 -4.47 -3.51
CA SER A 153 25.64 -3.37 -4.21
C SER A 153 24.85 -2.96 -5.45
N PHE A 154 24.30 -3.91 -6.22
CA PHE A 154 23.37 -3.60 -7.31
C PHE A 154 22.19 -2.75 -6.84
N TYR A 155 21.48 -3.19 -5.80
CA TYR A 155 20.34 -2.48 -5.23
C TYR A 155 20.74 -1.08 -4.72
N ASN A 156 21.85 -0.97 -3.99
CA ASN A 156 22.34 0.32 -3.50
C ASN A 156 22.70 1.29 -4.64
N ASN A 157 23.31 0.78 -5.72
CA ASN A 157 23.65 1.59 -6.89
C ASN A 157 22.41 2.05 -7.68
N SER A 158 21.29 1.32 -7.57
CA SER A 158 20.02 1.64 -8.22
C SER A 158 19.11 2.56 -7.38
N LYS A 159 19.49 2.90 -6.13
CA LYS A 159 18.67 3.73 -5.23
C LYS A 159 18.24 5.06 -5.83
N ALA A 160 19.13 5.74 -6.55
CA ALA A 160 18.78 7.01 -7.20
C ALA A 160 17.67 6.84 -8.27
N TYR A 161 17.64 5.68 -8.95
CA TYR A 161 16.54 5.36 -9.87
C TYR A 161 15.24 5.10 -9.11
N TYR A 162 15.30 4.30 -8.03
CA TYR A 162 14.13 4.01 -7.19
C TYR A 162 13.51 5.26 -6.57
N GLU A 163 14.35 6.13 -6.00
CA GLU A 163 13.92 7.41 -5.43
C GLU A 163 13.23 8.26 -6.49
N LYS A 164 13.85 8.43 -7.67
CA LYS A 164 13.24 9.17 -8.78
C LYS A 164 11.91 8.55 -9.25
N ALA A 165 11.80 7.23 -9.25
CA ALA A 165 10.59 6.53 -9.69
C ALA A 165 9.39 6.80 -8.76
N VAL A 166 9.63 7.04 -7.45
CA VAL A 166 8.57 7.23 -6.46
C VAL A 166 8.44 8.67 -5.92
N GLU A 167 9.42 9.54 -6.17
CA GLU A 167 9.45 10.91 -5.64
C GLU A 167 8.21 11.71 -6.09
N ASN A 168 7.86 11.62 -7.37
CA ASN A 168 6.73 12.37 -7.92
C ASN A 168 5.39 11.97 -7.30
N VAL A 169 5.13 10.66 -7.16
CA VAL A 169 3.90 10.17 -6.55
C VAL A 169 3.85 10.54 -5.07
N GLN A 170 4.96 10.42 -4.32
CA GLN A 170 5.01 10.83 -2.91
C GLN A 170 4.74 12.33 -2.74
N MET A 171 5.36 13.17 -3.57
CA MET A 171 5.12 14.61 -3.55
C MET A 171 3.65 14.96 -3.85
N GLN A 172 3.03 14.28 -4.81
CA GLN A 172 1.63 14.48 -5.15
C GLN A 172 0.70 14.04 -4.01
N LEU A 173 0.98 12.90 -3.37
CA LEU A 173 0.27 12.42 -2.18
C LEU A 173 0.31 13.41 -1.03
N ASP A 174 1.49 13.92 -0.70
CA ASP A 174 1.69 14.86 0.39
C ASP A 174 0.97 16.19 0.12
N LYS A 175 0.99 16.64 -1.14
CA LYS A 175 0.28 17.85 -1.58
C LYS A 175 -1.24 17.67 -1.52
N GLU A 176 -1.75 16.53 -1.94
CA GLU A 176 -3.18 16.21 -1.90
C GLU A 176 -3.68 15.80 -0.52
N GLN A 177 -2.76 15.56 0.43
CA GLN A 177 -3.06 15.13 1.80
C GLN A 177 -3.99 13.91 1.85
N LEU A 178 -3.79 12.94 0.95
CA LEU A 178 -4.73 11.83 0.75
C LEU A 178 -5.02 11.06 2.05
N PHE A 179 -4.03 10.82 2.92
CA PHE A 179 -4.31 10.15 4.20
C PHE A 179 -5.19 11.02 5.13
N ASN A 180 -5.01 12.34 5.15
CA ASN A 180 -5.87 13.23 5.94
C ASN A 180 -7.30 13.19 5.42
N THR A 181 -7.50 13.20 4.11
CA THR A 181 -8.82 13.02 3.49
C THR A 181 -9.50 11.75 3.97
N ILE A 182 -8.77 10.63 3.99
CA ILE A 182 -9.28 9.34 4.47
C ILE A 182 -9.61 9.39 5.96
N THR A 183 -8.70 9.91 6.78
CA THR A 183 -8.91 10.03 8.23
C THR A 183 -10.13 10.89 8.54
N ASN A 184 -10.29 12.00 7.83
CA ASN A 184 -11.43 12.88 7.95
C ASN A 184 -12.72 12.21 7.46
N PHE A 185 -12.66 11.42 6.39
CA PHE A 185 -13.83 10.68 5.93
C PHE A 185 -14.34 9.72 7.01
N TYR A 186 -13.46 8.94 7.64
CA TYR A 186 -13.86 7.97 8.67
C TYR A 186 -14.08 8.56 10.06
N GLN A 187 -13.74 9.83 10.27
CA GLN A 187 -13.71 10.49 11.59
C GLN A 187 -12.90 9.66 12.62
N GLY A 188 -11.83 9.00 12.15
CA GLY A 188 -11.02 8.11 12.98
C GLY A 188 -10.12 8.89 13.93
N GLU A 189 -10.04 8.43 15.19
CA GLU A 189 -9.12 8.97 16.20
C GLU A 189 -7.78 8.23 16.23
N GLU A 190 -7.65 7.18 15.41
CA GLU A 190 -6.45 6.36 15.32
C GLU A 190 -5.25 7.16 14.81
N ASN A 191 -4.13 6.95 15.51
CA ASN A 191 -2.84 7.51 15.17
C ASN A 191 -1.82 6.38 14.96
N GLY A 192 -0.78 6.67 14.17
CA GLY A 192 0.29 5.74 13.81
C GLY A 192 -0.13 4.70 12.78
N MET A 193 -1.14 4.99 11.95
CA MET A 193 -1.53 4.12 10.84
C MET A 193 -0.59 4.31 9.65
N GLU A 194 -0.22 3.20 9.01
CA GLU A 194 0.70 3.19 7.87
C GLU A 194 0.10 2.42 6.70
N LEU A 195 -0.02 3.08 5.54
CA LEU A 195 -0.16 2.40 4.26
C LEU A 195 1.21 2.34 3.59
N ILE A 196 1.72 1.14 3.37
CA ILE A 196 3.01 0.90 2.72
C ILE A 196 2.76 0.49 1.27
N VAL A 197 3.15 1.35 0.34
CA VAL A 197 3.08 1.07 -1.10
C VAL A 197 4.45 0.59 -1.58
N ILE A 198 4.52 -0.68 -1.93
CA ILE A 198 5.73 -1.35 -2.41
C ILE A 198 5.69 -1.34 -3.94
N VAL A 199 6.58 -0.57 -4.54
CA VAL A 199 6.64 -0.41 -5.99
C VAL A 199 7.54 -1.48 -6.59
N GLU A 200 6.99 -2.29 -7.49
CA GLU A 200 7.73 -3.29 -8.25
C GLU A 200 7.89 -2.83 -9.72
N LEU A 201 9.03 -2.22 -10.02
CA LEU A 201 9.29 -1.56 -11.30
C LEU A 201 9.36 -2.52 -12.51
N THR A 202 9.54 -3.81 -12.24
CA THR A 202 9.58 -4.88 -13.25
C THR A 202 8.42 -5.87 -13.11
N ASN A 203 7.37 -5.50 -12.40
CA ASN A 203 6.10 -6.23 -12.38
C ASN A 203 5.12 -5.53 -13.34
N ASN A 204 4.70 -6.22 -14.40
CA ASN A 204 3.68 -5.74 -15.35
C ASN A 204 2.37 -6.56 -15.26
N ALA A 205 2.21 -7.38 -14.22
CA ALA A 205 1.11 -8.32 -14.15
C ALA A 205 -0.06 -7.79 -13.32
N ASN A 206 0.21 -7.44 -12.05
CA ASN A 206 -0.85 -7.10 -11.11
C ASN A 206 -0.38 -6.21 -9.96
N ASN A 207 -1.31 -5.36 -9.51
CA ASN A 207 -1.25 -4.77 -8.18
C ASN A 207 -1.87 -5.76 -7.19
N LYS A 208 -1.36 -5.82 -5.95
CA LYS A 208 -1.81 -6.82 -4.98
C LYS A 208 -1.72 -6.33 -3.53
N ALA A 209 -2.77 -6.55 -2.75
CA ALA A 209 -2.73 -6.35 -1.31
C ALA A 209 -1.81 -7.39 -0.63
N VAL A 210 -1.06 -6.95 0.37
CA VAL A 210 -0.22 -7.81 1.21
C VAL A 210 -0.95 -8.03 2.54
N SER A 211 -2.04 -8.80 2.48
CA SER A 211 -3.06 -8.95 3.53
C SER A 211 -2.60 -9.57 4.85
N TYR A 212 -1.35 -10.02 4.93
CA TYR A 212 -0.79 -10.50 6.19
C TYR A 212 -0.18 -9.38 7.05
N TYR A 213 0.05 -8.18 6.51
CA TYR A 213 0.55 -7.06 7.32
C TYR A 213 -0.47 -6.65 8.39
N ASP A 214 -1.71 -6.47 7.96
CA ASP A 214 -2.87 -6.09 8.76
C ASP A 214 -3.34 -7.21 9.68
N LYS A 215 -3.26 -8.47 9.23
CA LYS A 215 -3.51 -9.66 10.07
C LYS A 215 -2.68 -9.68 11.36
N TYR A 216 -1.43 -9.22 11.31
CA TYR A 216 -0.51 -9.24 12.46
C TYR A 216 -0.27 -7.85 13.08
N ASN A 217 -0.63 -6.78 12.37
CA ASN A 217 -0.59 -5.42 12.86
C ASN A 217 -1.72 -4.59 12.25
N PRO A 218 -2.85 -4.39 12.94
CA PRO A 218 -4.03 -3.72 12.39
C PRO A 218 -3.79 -2.22 12.07
N LYS A 219 -2.65 -1.65 12.47
CA LYS A 219 -2.26 -0.28 12.11
C LYS A 219 -1.46 -0.21 10.80
N LYS A 220 -1.08 -1.35 10.21
CA LYS A 220 -0.26 -1.38 9.01
C LYS A 220 -0.98 -2.16 7.94
N ARG A 221 -1.01 -1.58 6.75
CA ARG A 221 -1.40 -2.29 5.55
C ARG A 221 -0.35 -2.07 4.47
N ALA A 222 -0.20 -3.05 3.60
CA ALA A 222 0.73 -2.96 2.49
C ALA A 222 0.07 -3.38 1.18
N VAL A 223 0.50 -2.74 0.09
CA VAL A 223 0.06 -3.05 -1.27
C VAL A 223 1.26 -3.00 -2.20
N ILE A 224 1.37 -3.99 -3.08
CA ILE A 224 2.30 -4.01 -4.20
C ILE A 224 1.66 -3.25 -5.36
N VAL A 225 2.40 -2.28 -5.88
CA VAL A 225 2.04 -1.52 -7.09
C VAL A 225 2.98 -1.93 -8.22
N ALA A 226 2.39 -2.50 -9.26
CA ALA A 226 3.04 -2.90 -10.50
C ALA A 226 3.24 -1.70 -11.43
N ASN A 227 4.31 -1.77 -12.22
CA ASN A 227 4.55 -0.89 -13.36
C ASN A 227 3.83 -1.46 -14.58
N ILE A 228 2.53 -1.18 -14.69
CA ILE A 228 1.67 -1.71 -15.77
C ILE A 228 1.81 -0.81 -17.01
N CYS A 229 2.11 -1.40 -18.16
CA CYS A 229 2.20 -0.69 -19.44
C CYS A 229 1.29 -1.29 -20.52
N ASP A 230 0.70 -0.42 -21.34
CA ASP A 230 -0.19 -0.81 -22.44
C ASP A 230 0.54 -1.59 -23.54
N ASP A 231 1.80 -1.23 -23.82
CA ASP A 231 2.70 -1.97 -24.68
C ASP A 231 4.07 -2.16 -24.00
N PRO A 232 4.43 -3.40 -23.58
CA PRO A 232 5.71 -3.67 -22.97
C PRO A 232 6.88 -3.56 -23.95
N ASN A 233 6.62 -3.49 -25.26
CA ASN A 233 7.65 -3.40 -26.28
C ASN A 233 8.10 -1.97 -26.60
N GLU A 234 7.37 -0.94 -26.17
CA GLU A 234 7.70 0.46 -26.41
C GLU A 234 8.00 1.19 -25.09
N PRO A 235 9.19 1.80 -24.95
CA PRO A 235 9.48 2.60 -23.77
C PRO A 235 8.68 3.91 -23.82
N THR A 236 7.82 4.13 -22.83
CA THR A 236 7.15 5.42 -22.60
C THR A 236 7.75 6.10 -21.35
N ALA A 237 7.60 7.42 -21.24
CA ALA A 237 8.03 8.15 -20.05
C ALA A 237 7.28 7.68 -18.79
N GLN A 238 6.03 7.24 -18.97
CA GLN A 238 5.15 6.69 -17.94
C GLN A 238 5.69 5.39 -17.34
N ASN A 239 6.39 4.56 -18.12
CA ASN A 239 6.93 3.27 -17.62
C ASN A 239 8.13 3.45 -16.67
N THR A 240 8.64 4.66 -16.48
CA THR A 240 9.88 4.95 -15.72
C THR A 240 9.59 5.68 -14.40
N ILE A 241 8.47 6.39 -14.32
CA ILE A 241 8.12 7.27 -13.21
C ILE A 241 6.69 6.97 -12.83
N LEU A 242 6.46 6.61 -11.56
CA LEU A 242 5.12 6.36 -11.05
C LEU A 242 4.38 7.70 -10.92
N GLU A 243 3.20 7.79 -11.53
CA GLU A 243 2.32 8.95 -11.44
C GLU A 243 1.10 8.62 -10.58
N LEU A 244 0.60 9.63 -9.85
CA LEU A 244 -0.62 9.49 -9.06
C LEU A 244 -1.86 9.72 -9.94
N ASP A 245 -2.15 8.76 -10.82
CA ASP A 245 -3.37 8.80 -11.62
C ASP A 245 -4.64 8.45 -10.80
N ASN A 246 -5.82 8.62 -11.41
CA ASN A 246 -7.09 8.33 -10.74
C ASN A 246 -7.27 6.84 -10.37
N ASN A 247 -6.51 5.93 -10.97
CA ASN A 247 -6.60 4.50 -10.67
C ASN A 247 -5.74 4.17 -9.45
N LEU A 248 -4.52 4.69 -9.37
CA LEU A 248 -3.66 4.56 -8.20
C LEU A 248 -4.27 5.27 -7.00
N LYS A 249 -4.87 6.46 -7.17
CA LYS A 249 -5.63 7.12 -6.10
C LYS A 249 -6.74 6.23 -5.57
N ALA A 250 -7.62 5.73 -6.46
CA ALA A 250 -8.72 4.86 -6.07
C ALA A 250 -8.20 3.61 -5.32
N ARG A 251 -7.08 3.02 -5.75
CA ARG A 251 -6.45 1.90 -5.04
C ARG A 251 -5.91 2.29 -3.67
N ILE A 252 -5.27 3.44 -3.52
CA ILE A 252 -4.82 3.94 -2.22
C ILE A 252 -6.01 4.12 -1.28
N TYR A 253 -7.12 4.68 -1.77
CA TYR A 253 -8.36 4.81 -1.00
C TYR A 253 -8.93 3.45 -0.60
N HIS A 254 -8.95 2.49 -1.52
CA HIS A 254 -9.36 1.11 -1.25
C HIS A 254 -8.56 0.51 -0.09
N GLU A 255 -7.23 0.50 -0.24
CA GLU A 255 -6.37 -0.16 0.75
C GLU A 255 -6.39 0.57 2.08
N ALA A 256 -6.32 1.90 2.09
CA ALA A 256 -6.39 2.65 3.33
C ALA A 256 -7.77 2.59 4.01
N SER A 257 -8.85 2.27 3.29
CA SER A 257 -10.17 2.07 3.90
C SER A 257 -10.19 0.87 4.87
N HIS A 258 -9.49 -0.20 4.50
CA HIS A 258 -9.37 -1.40 5.35
C HIS A 258 -8.77 -1.12 6.72
N LEU A 259 -7.87 -0.11 6.84
CA LEU A 259 -7.35 0.34 8.14
C LEU A 259 -8.43 0.82 9.12
N TYR A 260 -9.61 1.18 8.62
CA TYR A 260 -10.77 1.60 9.41
C TYR A 260 -11.89 0.56 9.43
N THR A 261 -12.09 -0.16 8.32
CA THR A 261 -13.23 -1.07 8.14
C THR A 261 -13.00 -2.46 8.72
N ASP A 262 -11.77 -2.97 8.78
CA ASP A 262 -11.50 -4.35 9.25
C ASP A 262 -12.02 -4.61 10.67
N LYS A 263 -11.79 -3.66 11.58
CA LYS A 263 -12.30 -3.74 12.96
C LYS A 263 -13.84 -3.69 13.02
N LEU A 264 -14.48 -3.00 12.07
CA LEU A 264 -15.93 -2.88 12.01
C LEU A 264 -16.52 -4.16 11.42
N LEU A 265 -15.88 -4.73 10.39
CA LEU A 265 -16.21 -6.03 9.86
C LEU A 265 -16.18 -7.08 10.97
N ASP A 266 -15.07 -7.18 11.70
CA ASP A 266 -14.92 -8.13 12.82
C ASP A 266 -15.98 -7.95 13.91
N LYS A 267 -16.40 -6.70 14.16
CA LYS A 267 -17.41 -6.38 15.16
C LYS A 267 -18.83 -6.77 14.71
N TYR A 268 -19.16 -6.57 13.44
CA TYR A 268 -20.55 -6.61 12.96
C TYR A 268 -20.89 -7.80 12.07
N ILE A 269 -19.91 -8.51 11.52
CA ILE A 269 -20.16 -9.63 10.58
C ILE A 269 -20.99 -10.75 11.23
N GLY A 270 -20.81 -11.03 12.53
CA GLY A 270 -21.54 -12.10 13.20
C GLY A 270 -21.21 -13.49 12.62
N GLU A 271 -22.20 -14.38 12.55
CA GLU A 271 -22.02 -15.76 12.08
C GLU A 271 -21.85 -15.81 10.56
N LEU A 272 -20.85 -16.55 10.06
CA LEU A 272 -20.55 -16.59 8.63
C LEU A 272 -21.58 -17.37 7.80
N ASP A 273 -22.21 -18.40 8.37
CA ASP A 273 -23.20 -19.24 7.69
C ASP A 273 -24.36 -18.45 7.07
N GLN A 274 -24.71 -17.29 7.64
CA GLN A 274 -25.78 -16.44 7.11
C GLN A 274 -25.45 -15.82 5.75
N TYR A 275 -24.17 -15.78 5.37
CA TYR A 275 -23.69 -15.18 4.13
C TYR A 275 -23.45 -16.19 3.02
N GLN A 276 -23.49 -17.50 3.28
CA GLN A 276 -23.25 -18.53 2.25
C GLN A 276 -23.98 -18.30 0.92
N PRO A 277 -25.24 -17.82 0.87
CA PRO A 277 -25.94 -17.54 -0.38
C PRO A 277 -25.32 -16.45 -1.27
N ILE A 278 -24.35 -15.67 -0.78
CA ILE A 278 -23.66 -14.63 -1.56
C ILE A 278 -22.35 -15.14 -2.18
N CYS A 279 -21.87 -16.33 -1.78
CA CYS A 279 -20.74 -17.00 -2.40
C CYS A 279 -20.85 -18.53 -2.30
N ASP A 280 -21.12 -19.16 -3.44
CA ASP A 280 -21.09 -20.63 -3.56
C ASP A 280 -19.66 -21.15 -3.38
N ASP A 281 -19.50 -22.24 -2.63
CA ASP A 281 -18.23 -22.94 -2.37
C ASP A 281 -17.11 -22.10 -1.72
N CYS A 282 -17.41 -20.89 -1.23
CA CYS A 282 -16.46 -20.12 -0.44
C CYS A 282 -16.16 -20.81 0.91
N ASN A 283 -14.88 -20.84 1.29
CA ASN A 283 -14.50 -21.07 2.69
C ASN A 283 -14.69 -19.79 3.53
N ASP A 284 -14.56 -19.90 4.86
CA ASP A 284 -14.76 -18.79 5.81
C ASP A 284 -13.93 -17.54 5.49
N VAL A 285 -12.69 -17.70 5.01
CA VAL A 285 -11.80 -16.58 4.66
C VAL A 285 -12.30 -15.88 3.41
N GLU A 286 -12.66 -16.65 2.38
CA GLU A 286 -13.19 -16.12 1.12
C GLU A 286 -14.55 -15.45 1.33
N LEU A 287 -15.40 -16.01 2.20
CA LEU A 287 -16.71 -15.46 2.52
C LEU A 287 -16.59 -14.13 3.28
N LYS A 288 -15.69 -14.06 4.27
CA LYS A 288 -15.41 -12.83 5.00
C LYS A 288 -14.87 -11.74 4.07
N ASP A 289 -13.89 -12.09 3.23
CA ASP A 289 -13.34 -11.19 2.21
C ASP A 289 -14.43 -10.69 1.26
N LYS A 290 -15.35 -11.57 0.85
CA LYS A 290 -16.48 -11.21 0.00
C LYS A 290 -17.40 -10.18 0.66
N VAL A 291 -17.78 -10.39 1.92
CA VAL A 291 -18.65 -9.46 2.67
C VAL A 291 -17.99 -8.09 2.77
N ASP A 292 -16.71 -8.06 3.10
CA ASP A 292 -15.95 -6.82 3.23
C ASP A 292 -15.91 -6.03 1.91
N HIS A 293 -15.59 -6.71 0.81
CA HIS A 293 -15.51 -6.08 -0.51
C HIS A 293 -16.86 -5.67 -1.10
N LEU A 294 -17.99 -6.17 -0.58
CA LEU A 294 -19.32 -5.61 -0.90
C LEU A 294 -19.49 -4.19 -0.37
N ILE A 295 -18.72 -3.77 0.64
CA ILE A 295 -18.72 -2.42 1.22
C ILE A 295 -17.56 -1.59 0.67
N VAL A 296 -16.34 -2.14 0.68
CA VAL A 296 -15.13 -1.36 0.35
C VAL A 296 -15.08 -0.92 -1.12
N TYR A 297 -15.59 -1.72 -2.07
CA TYR A 297 -15.66 -1.27 -3.47
C TYR A 297 -16.63 -0.10 -3.70
N PRO A 298 -17.89 -0.12 -3.22
CA PRO A 298 -18.75 1.06 -3.22
C PRO A 298 -18.11 2.28 -2.56
N LEU A 299 -17.42 2.06 -1.43
CA LEU A 299 -16.78 3.10 -0.65
C LEU A 299 -15.62 3.78 -1.40
N GLN A 300 -14.77 2.99 -2.05
CA GLN A 300 -13.72 3.47 -2.96
C GLN A 300 -14.31 4.43 -4.01
N GLU A 301 -15.40 4.03 -4.68
CA GLU A 301 -16.00 4.84 -5.74
C GLU A 301 -16.71 6.09 -5.19
N LEU A 302 -17.29 6.02 -4.00
CA LEU A 302 -17.89 7.19 -3.33
C LEU A 302 -16.82 8.23 -2.98
N ILE A 303 -15.73 7.81 -2.33
CA ILE A 303 -14.62 8.71 -2.00
C ILE A 303 -14.00 9.26 -3.28
N SER A 304 -13.81 8.41 -4.30
CA SER A 304 -13.25 8.85 -5.58
C SER A 304 -14.09 9.91 -6.29
N TYR A 305 -15.42 9.75 -6.24
CA TYR A 305 -16.37 10.71 -6.77
C TYR A 305 -16.30 12.05 -6.01
N ARG A 306 -16.31 12.01 -4.67
CA ARG A 306 -16.32 13.22 -3.82
C ARG A 306 -15.01 14.00 -3.89
N GLU A 307 -13.88 13.31 -3.89
CA GLU A 307 -12.57 13.94 -3.73
C GLU A 307 -11.95 14.40 -5.05
N PHE A 308 -12.19 13.69 -6.16
CA PHE A 308 -11.57 14.02 -7.43
C PHE A 308 -12.48 13.82 -8.66
N GLY A 309 -13.80 13.75 -8.46
CA GLY A 309 -14.79 13.81 -9.53
C GLY A 309 -14.76 12.62 -10.48
N LYS A 310 -14.31 11.44 -10.03
CA LYS A 310 -14.37 10.22 -10.86
C LYS A 310 -15.80 9.69 -10.89
N HIS A 311 -16.48 9.87 -12.01
CA HIS A 311 -17.90 9.53 -12.14
C HIS A 311 -18.18 8.07 -12.49
N ASP A 312 -17.24 7.34 -13.11
CA ASP A 312 -17.52 6.01 -13.68
C ASP A 312 -18.10 5.02 -12.66
N GLY A 313 -17.54 4.95 -11.46
CA GLY A 313 -18.03 4.09 -10.38
C GLY A 313 -19.33 4.59 -9.76
N HIS A 314 -19.47 5.90 -9.55
CA HIS A 314 -20.71 6.52 -9.08
C HIS A 314 -21.88 6.19 -10.02
N ASP A 315 -21.69 6.42 -11.32
CA ASP A 315 -22.70 6.16 -12.34
C ASP A 315 -22.98 4.66 -12.48
N PHE A 316 -21.97 3.80 -12.30
CA PHE A 316 -22.16 2.36 -12.26
C PHE A 316 -23.08 1.94 -11.12
N TYR A 317 -22.81 2.35 -9.88
CA TYR A 317 -23.60 1.92 -8.73
C TYR A 317 -25.03 2.46 -8.77
N LEU A 318 -25.24 3.71 -9.18
CA LEU A 318 -26.57 4.29 -9.24
C LEU A 318 -27.43 3.73 -10.39
N ASN A 319 -26.82 3.51 -11.57
CA ASN A 319 -27.57 3.27 -12.80
C ASN A 319 -27.44 1.84 -13.36
N LYS A 320 -26.34 1.13 -13.09
CA LYS A 320 -26.04 -0.16 -13.72
C LYS A 320 -26.03 -1.33 -12.75
N CYS A 321 -25.57 -1.14 -11.51
CA CYS A 321 -25.54 -2.19 -10.49
C CYS A 321 -26.95 -2.66 -10.14
N GLN A 322 -27.15 -3.99 -10.06
CA GLN A 322 -28.45 -4.64 -9.81
C GLN A 322 -28.44 -5.55 -8.58
N ASP A 323 -27.36 -5.55 -7.80
CA ASP A 323 -27.25 -6.33 -6.57
C ASP A 323 -27.15 -5.41 -5.35
N VAL A 324 -26.98 -6.00 -4.16
CA VAL A 324 -26.93 -5.31 -2.87
C VAL A 324 -25.93 -4.16 -2.82
N ARG A 325 -24.89 -4.16 -3.66
CA ARG A 325 -23.90 -3.07 -3.71
C ARG A 325 -24.52 -1.74 -4.11
N LYS A 326 -25.62 -1.73 -4.87
CA LYS A 326 -26.37 -0.51 -5.16
C LYS A 326 -26.96 0.10 -3.90
N ASP A 327 -27.64 -0.70 -3.08
CA ASP A 327 -28.26 -0.22 -1.84
C ASP A 327 -27.21 0.19 -0.82
N ILE A 328 -26.09 -0.55 -0.75
CA ILE A 328 -24.91 -0.17 0.04
C ILE A 328 -24.36 1.18 -0.44
N TYR A 329 -24.19 1.39 -1.75
CA TYR A 329 -23.69 2.66 -2.28
C TYR A 329 -24.60 3.83 -1.94
N ILE A 330 -25.92 3.64 -2.05
CA ILE A 330 -26.91 4.65 -1.66
C ILE A 330 -26.77 4.95 -0.16
N LYS A 331 -26.69 3.91 0.68
CA LYS A 331 -26.53 4.08 2.13
C LYS A 331 -25.25 4.82 2.51
N LEU A 332 -24.12 4.47 1.89
CA LEU A 332 -22.85 5.16 2.06
C LEU A 332 -22.92 6.61 1.57
N SER A 333 -23.68 6.89 0.51
CA SER A 333 -23.84 8.24 -0.04
C SER A 333 -24.62 9.18 0.89
N GLU A 334 -25.45 8.64 1.79
CA GLU A 334 -26.12 9.42 2.84
C GLU A 334 -25.14 9.91 3.92
N TYR A 335 -24.03 9.18 4.14
CA TYR A 335 -23.03 9.52 5.15
C TYR A 335 -22.22 10.75 4.74
N HIS A 336 -22.18 11.72 5.65
CA HIS A 336 -21.41 12.95 5.54
C HIS A 336 -20.71 13.19 6.87
N PRO A 337 -19.36 13.23 6.92
CA PRO A 337 -18.62 13.39 8.18
C PRO A 337 -19.05 14.62 9.00
N GLU A 338 -19.46 15.70 8.32
CA GLU A 338 -19.92 16.95 8.91
C GLU A 338 -21.26 16.86 9.67
N ASP A 339 -22.07 15.83 9.43
CA ASP A 339 -23.36 15.65 10.08
C ASP A 339 -23.22 15.13 11.53
N GLY A 340 -22.00 14.74 11.95
CA GLY A 340 -21.70 14.26 13.30
C GLY A 340 -22.22 12.86 13.60
N ILE A 341 -22.71 12.14 12.60
CA ILE A 341 -23.06 10.72 12.67
C ILE A 341 -21.76 9.91 12.55
N PRO A 342 -21.43 9.00 13.48
CA PRO A 342 -20.26 8.13 13.35
C PRO A 342 -20.34 7.26 12.10
N PHE A 343 -19.22 7.09 11.38
CA PHE A 343 -19.15 6.18 10.23
C PHE A 343 -19.59 4.75 10.58
N GLU A 344 -19.32 4.32 11.81
CA GLU A 344 -19.71 3.01 12.34
C GLU A 344 -21.21 2.72 12.18
N GLU A 345 -22.09 3.69 12.43
CA GLU A 345 -23.54 3.51 12.26
C GLU A 345 -23.92 3.25 10.80
N THR A 346 -23.21 3.90 9.87
CA THR A 346 -23.41 3.69 8.43
C THR A 346 -22.88 2.32 8.02
N TYR A 347 -21.73 1.91 8.54
CA TYR A 347 -21.12 0.60 8.28
C TYR A 347 -22.01 -0.54 8.77
N GLU A 348 -22.53 -0.45 10.00
CA GLU A 348 -23.49 -1.43 10.54
C GLU A 348 -24.74 -1.56 9.66
N ALA A 349 -25.29 -0.42 9.18
CA ALA A 349 -26.41 -0.45 8.25
C ALA A 349 -26.07 -1.17 6.93
N CYS A 350 -24.84 -1.02 6.42
CA CYS A 350 -24.39 -1.73 5.22
C CYS A 350 -24.30 -3.25 5.45
N ILE A 351 -23.78 -3.68 6.62
CA ILE A 351 -23.76 -5.10 7.00
C ILE A 351 -25.18 -5.68 7.06
N ASN A 352 -26.14 -4.95 7.64
CA ASN A 352 -27.54 -5.37 7.71
C ASN A 352 -28.16 -5.52 6.31
N LEU A 353 -27.82 -4.65 5.35
CA LEU A 353 -28.26 -4.80 3.95
C LEU A 353 -27.71 -6.08 3.30
N ILE A 354 -26.45 -6.44 3.58
CA ILE A 354 -25.84 -7.68 3.09
C ILE A 354 -26.56 -8.90 3.69
N GLN A 355 -26.82 -8.90 5.00
CA GLN A 355 -27.55 -9.98 5.67
C GLN A 355 -28.96 -10.16 5.10
N LEU A 356 -29.69 -9.05 4.90
CA LEU A 356 -31.01 -9.11 4.29
C LEU A 356 -30.94 -9.69 2.88
N SER A 357 -30.03 -9.21 2.04
CA SER A 357 -29.86 -9.72 0.67
C SER A 357 -29.46 -11.20 0.64
N ALA A 358 -28.64 -11.66 1.59
CA ALA A 358 -28.28 -13.08 1.70
C ALA A 358 -29.49 -13.95 2.09
N SER A 359 -30.39 -13.44 2.93
CA SER A 359 -31.60 -14.16 3.36
C SER A 359 -32.71 -14.27 2.30
N GLU A 360 -32.65 -13.43 1.26
CA GLU A 360 -33.63 -13.41 0.15
C GLU A 360 -33.26 -14.33 -1.02
N LYS A 361 -32.04 -14.90 -1.00
CA LYS A 361 -31.55 -15.87 -1.98
C LYS A 361 -31.75 -17.29 -1.46
#